data_AF-A0AAF0W3M7-F1
#
_entry.id   AF-A0AAF0W3M7-F1
#
_cell.length_a   1.000
_cell.length_b   1.000
_cell.length_c   1.000
_cell.angle_alpha   90.00
_cell.angle_beta   90.00
_cell.angle_gamma   90.00
#
_symmetry.space_group_name_H-M   'P 1'
#
loop_
_entity.id
_entity.type
_entity.pdbx_description
1 polymer ?
#
loop_
_entity_poly.entity_id
_entity_poly.type
_entity_poly.pdbx_seq_one_letter_code
_entity_poly.pdbx_strand_id
1 'polypeptide(L)'
;MRSARQASLITSSHMIPTGVAFKGKLQNRLNCPILSFLEVSPEREQLLQQIQTKLDHLAGGGILAESEFAAPTITKLIPIPFSTSGASVAYNVNPVADQFQRAFQTSTFCNRLYSFFNKRWFFDQVLNDFLVRSFLRFGYEVSFEALDKGAIEILGPYGISYTFRRLAERISQLQSGFVVRRVRYDPWPPAWWGRLLRCG
;
A
#
# COMPACT_ATOMS: atom_id res chain seq x y z
N MET A 1 -51.25 34.32 30.16
CA MET A 1 -52.09 33.84 29.04
C MET A 1 -52.07 34.85 27.91
N ARG A 2 -51.57 34.44 26.73
CA ARG A 2 -51.66 35.02 25.36
C ARG A 2 -50.40 34.53 24.63
N SER A 3 -50.44 33.28 24.16
CA SER A 3 -50.90 32.88 22.82
C SER A 3 -49.91 33.32 21.75
N ALA A 4 -49.18 32.32 21.27
CA ALA A 4 -48.20 32.36 20.20
C ALA A 4 -48.75 32.99 18.91
N ARG A 5 -47.94 33.84 18.27
CA ARG A 5 -48.03 34.16 16.84
C ARG A 5 -46.63 34.38 16.28
N GLN A 6 -46.34 33.61 15.22
CA GLN A 6 -45.52 33.95 14.05
C GLN A 6 -44.01 34.17 14.32
N ALA A 7 -43.07 33.71 13.52
CA ALA A 7 -43.09 33.03 12.23
C ALA A 7 -41.74 32.31 12.07
N SER A 8 -41.79 31.07 11.61
CA SER A 8 -40.62 30.32 11.16
C SER A 8 -40.35 30.71 9.71
N LEU A 9 -39.19 31.30 9.44
CA LEU A 9 -38.69 31.57 8.11
C LEU A 9 -37.34 30.87 7.94
N ILE A 10 -37.23 30.15 6.82
CA ILE A 10 -36.00 29.78 6.11
C ILE A 10 -35.26 28.55 6.66
N THR A 11 -35.50 27.38 6.04
CA THR A 11 -34.42 26.64 5.37
C THR A 11 -34.95 25.99 4.09
N SER A 12 -34.52 26.55 2.96
CA SER A 12 -34.55 25.91 1.65
C SER A 12 -33.56 24.76 1.65
N SER A 13 -34.02 23.56 1.31
CA SER A 13 -33.15 22.49 0.82
C SER A 13 -33.98 21.54 -0.04
N HIS A 14 -33.69 21.59 -1.34
CA HIS A 14 -34.03 20.67 -2.40
C HIS A 14 -34.66 19.34 -1.94
N MET A 15 -35.98 19.27 -2.05
CA MET A 15 -36.69 18.00 -2.16
C MET A 15 -36.55 17.54 -3.62
N ILE A 16 -35.54 16.73 -3.89
CA ILE A 16 -35.40 15.97 -5.13
C ILE A 16 -36.62 15.04 -5.21
N PRO A 17 -37.51 15.18 -6.20
CA PRO A 17 -38.66 14.31 -6.30
C PRO A 17 -38.18 12.89 -6.62
N THR A 18 -38.32 11.98 -5.67
CA THR A 18 -38.12 10.55 -5.85
C THR A 18 -38.93 10.08 -7.06
N GLY A 19 -38.25 9.50 -8.04
CA GLY A 19 -38.74 9.14 -9.38
C GLY A 19 -39.88 8.12 -9.46
N VAL A 20 -40.59 7.87 -8.37
CA VAL A 20 -41.72 6.94 -8.30
C VAL A 20 -43.03 7.60 -8.75
N ALA A 21 -43.15 8.93 -8.67
CA ALA A 21 -44.35 9.67 -9.09
C ALA A 21 -44.44 9.94 -10.62
N PHE A 22 -43.35 9.77 -11.37
CA PHE A 22 -43.32 10.06 -12.81
C PHE A 22 -43.83 8.89 -13.68
N LYS A 23 -43.77 7.65 -13.17
CA LYS A 23 -44.26 6.46 -13.88
C LYS A 23 -45.79 6.43 -14.00
N GLY A 24 -46.50 6.99 -13.02
CA GLY A 24 -47.97 7.05 -13.02
C GLY A 24 -48.58 8.11 -13.95
N LYS A 25 -47.80 9.11 -14.39
CA LYS A 25 -48.35 10.28 -15.12
C LYS A 25 -48.03 10.32 -16.62
N LEU A 26 -47.08 9.51 -17.10
CA LEU A 26 -46.83 9.34 -18.54
C LEU A 26 -47.56 8.14 -19.17
N GLN A 27 -48.08 7.21 -18.37
CA GLN A 27 -48.85 6.05 -18.86
C GLN A 27 -50.22 6.46 -19.44
N ASN A 28 -50.72 7.65 -19.09
CA ASN A 28 -52.10 8.08 -19.38
C ASN A 28 -52.24 9.02 -20.60
N ARG A 29 -51.18 9.19 -21.41
CA ARG A 29 -51.15 10.18 -22.51
C ARG A 29 -50.57 9.69 -23.83
N LEU A 30 -50.43 8.39 -24.06
CA LEU A 30 -50.11 7.83 -25.38
C LEU A 30 -50.91 6.54 -25.61
N ASN A 31 -52.15 6.71 -26.05
CA ASN A 31 -52.97 5.64 -26.59
C ASN A 31 -52.60 5.49 -28.08
N CYS A 32 -51.53 4.74 -28.39
CA CYS A 32 -51.12 4.40 -29.75
C CYS A 32 -51.05 2.87 -29.92
N PRO A 33 -51.77 2.28 -30.89
CA PRO A 33 -51.82 0.83 -31.11
C PRO A 33 -50.62 0.31 -31.93
N ILE A 34 -49.41 0.83 -31.67
CA ILE A 34 -48.17 0.44 -32.37
C ILE A 34 -47.10 -0.09 -31.38
N LEU A 35 -47.37 -0.04 -30.07
CA LEU A 35 -46.43 -0.52 -29.04
C LEU A 35 -46.75 -1.92 -28.50
N SER A 36 -47.57 -2.70 -29.20
CA SER A 36 -47.84 -4.11 -28.89
C SER A 36 -46.77 -5.08 -29.44
N PHE A 37 -45.60 -4.58 -29.86
CA PHE A 37 -44.55 -5.39 -30.49
C PHE A 37 -43.15 -5.25 -29.87
N LEU A 38 -43.07 -4.81 -28.61
CA LEU A 38 -41.86 -4.93 -27.80
C LEU A 38 -42.25 -5.61 -26.50
N GLU A 39 -42.45 -6.91 -26.61
CA GLU A 39 -42.55 -7.81 -25.46
C GLU A 39 -41.19 -7.78 -24.76
N VAL A 40 -41.04 -6.86 -23.81
CA VAL A 40 -39.88 -6.83 -22.93
C VAL A 40 -39.99 -8.09 -22.08
N SER A 41 -39.21 -9.09 -22.48
CA SER A 41 -39.11 -10.40 -21.83
C SER A 41 -39.13 -10.25 -20.29
N PRO A 42 -39.90 -11.07 -19.56
CA PRO A 42 -40.02 -10.98 -18.10
C PRO A 42 -38.66 -11.08 -17.39
N GLU A 43 -37.65 -11.67 -18.03
CA GLU A 43 -36.29 -11.74 -17.51
C GLU A 43 -35.58 -10.36 -17.48
N ARG A 44 -35.86 -9.44 -18.41
CA ARG A 44 -35.25 -8.10 -18.39
C ARG A 44 -35.85 -7.20 -17.32
N GLU A 45 -37.14 -7.33 -17.01
CA GLU A 45 -37.73 -6.63 -15.86
C GLU A 45 -37.15 -7.14 -14.53
N GLN A 46 -36.94 -8.47 -14.42
CA GLN A 46 -36.30 -9.07 -13.25
C GLN A 46 -34.82 -8.66 -13.11
N LEU A 47 -34.05 -8.68 -14.20
CA LEU A 47 -32.65 -8.23 -14.19
C LEU A 47 -32.54 -6.74 -13.84
N LEU A 48 -33.46 -5.91 -14.31
CA LEU A 48 -33.45 -4.47 -14.02
C LEU A 48 -33.83 -4.20 -12.56
N GLN A 49 -34.74 -4.97 -11.97
CA GLN A 49 -35.03 -4.93 -10.52
C GLN A 49 -33.84 -5.43 -9.70
N GLN A 50 -33.13 -6.45 -10.19
CA GLN A 50 -31.93 -7.00 -9.54
C GLN A 50 -30.73 -6.05 -9.61
N ILE A 51 -30.59 -5.31 -10.71
CA ILE A 51 -29.58 -4.26 -10.88
C ILE A 51 -29.91 -3.06 -10.00
N GLN A 52 -31.18 -2.63 -9.93
CA GLN A 52 -31.59 -1.50 -9.09
C GLN A 52 -31.32 -1.78 -7.61
N THR A 53 -31.69 -2.97 -7.13
CA THR A 53 -31.41 -3.39 -5.74
C THR A 53 -29.92 -3.53 -5.45
N LYS A 54 -29.11 -4.02 -6.40
CA LYS A 54 -27.63 -4.03 -6.30
C LYS A 54 -27.03 -2.62 -6.30
N LEU A 55 -27.58 -1.70 -7.09
CA LEU A 55 -27.16 -0.30 -7.13
C LEU A 55 -27.49 0.43 -5.82
N ASP A 56 -28.66 0.18 -5.23
CA ASP A 56 -29.06 0.75 -3.93
C ASP A 56 -28.17 0.21 -2.78
N HIS A 57 -27.67 -1.02 -2.91
CA HIS A 57 -26.72 -1.63 -1.98
C HIS A 57 -25.27 -1.13 -2.16
N LEU A 58 -24.89 -0.72 -3.38
CA LEU A 58 -23.58 -0.13 -3.71
C LEU A 58 -23.53 1.38 -3.42
N ALA A 59 -24.66 2.07 -3.55
CA ALA A 59 -24.82 3.50 -3.30
C ALA A 59 -24.92 3.84 -1.81
N GLY A 60 -24.11 3.21 -0.95
CA GLY A 60 -23.67 3.70 0.37
C GLY A 60 -24.70 4.00 1.46
N GLY A 61 -26.00 4.09 1.17
CA GLY A 61 -27.04 4.45 2.12
C GLY A 61 -27.50 3.25 2.95
N GLY A 62 -27.59 2.06 2.34
CA GLY A 62 -27.96 0.83 3.03
C GLY A 62 -26.94 0.42 4.10
N ILE A 63 -25.64 0.51 3.80
CA ILE A 63 -24.59 0.21 4.78
C ILE A 63 -24.52 1.25 5.91
N LEU A 64 -24.77 2.54 5.64
CA LEU A 64 -24.77 3.57 6.69
C LEU A 64 -25.99 3.41 7.61
N ALA A 65 -27.17 3.17 7.03
CA ALA A 65 -28.41 2.95 7.78
C ALA A 65 -28.35 1.66 8.60
N GLU A 66 -27.90 0.55 8.00
CA GLU A 66 -27.70 -0.72 8.75
C GLU A 66 -26.62 -0.56 9.84
N SER A 67 -25.58 0.24 9.61
CA SER A 67 -24.56 0.52 10.63
C SER A 67 -25.08 1.37 11.80
N GLU A 68 -26.08 2.22 11.57
CA GLU A 68 -26.72 3.02 12.63
C GLU A 68 -27.54 2.14 13.58
N PHE A 69 -28.23 1.12 13.06
CA PHE A 69 -29.08 0.21 13.83
C PHE A 69 -28.36 -1.03 14.37
N ALA A 70 -27.25 -1.46 13.75
CA ALA A 70 -26.50 -2.64 14.19
C ALA A 70 -25.56 -2.39 15.38
N ALA A 71 -25.22 -1.13 15.70
CA ALA A 71 -24.31 -0.82 16.79
C ALA A 71 -25.01 -0.96 18.16
N PRO A 72 -24.52 -1.82 19.07
CA PRO A 72 -25.10 -1.99 20.40
C PRO A 72 -25.05 -0.68 21.19
N THR A 73 -26.08 -0.40 21.99
CA THR A 73 -26.23 0.84 22.78
C THR A 73 -25.00 1.16 23.63
N ILE A 74 -24.27 0.15 24.10
CA ILE A 74 -23.02 0.32 24.86
C ILE A 74 -21.97 1.11 24.07
N THR A 75 -21.73 0.78 22.79
CA THR A 75 -20.72 1.46 21.95
C THR A 75 -21.07 2.93 21.72
N LYS A 76 -22.36 3.27 21.69
CA LYS A 76 -22.84 4.66 21.58
C LYS A 76 -22.63 5.46 22.87
N LEU A 77 -22.60 4.79 24.02
CA LEU A 77 -22.44 5.44 25.33
C LEU A 77 -20.98 5.52 25.81
N ILE A 78 -20.04 4.73 25.28
CA ILE A 78 -18.60 4.76 25.65
C ILE A 78 -17.96 6.17 25.65
N PRO A 79 -18.15 7.03 24.63
CA PRO A 79 -17.44 8.31 24.58
C PRO A 79 -17.89 9.32 25.65
N ILE A 80 -19.10 9.17 26.18
CA ILE A 80 -19.69 10.13 27.14
C ILE A 80 -18.97 10.09 28.51
N PRO A 81 -18.92 8.94 29.24
CA PRO A 81 -18.21 8.88 30.51
C PRO A 81 -16.71 9.05 30.32
N PHE A 82 -16.14 8.65 29.18
CA PHE A 82 -14.73 8.87 28.88
C PHE A 82 -14.39 10.37 28.77
N SER A 83 -15.23 11.15 28.10
CA SER A 83 -15.04 12.61 27.99
C SER A 83 -15.28 13.31 29.32
N THR A 84 -16.34 12.96 30.05
CA THR A 84 -16.65 13.58 31.35
C THR A 84 -15.61 13.25 32.42
N SER A 85 -15.09 12.01 32.44
CA SER A 85 -14.00 11.63 33.35
C SER A 85 -12.70 12.35 33.01
N GLY A 86 -12.33 12.46 31.73
CA GLY A 86 -11.17 13.25 31.29
C GLY A 86 -11.26 14.72 31.72
N ALA A 87 -12.42 15.35 31.55
CA ALA A 87 -12.67 16.72 32.00
C ALA A 87 -12.55 16.87 33.54
N SER A 88 -13.10 15.89 34.28
CA SER A 88 -13.01 15.87 35.74
C SER A 88 -11.56 15.72 36.21
N VAL A 89 -10.77 14.84 35.59
CA VAL A 89 -9.34 14.67 35.91
C VAL A 89 -8.56 15.94 35.60
N ALA A 90 -8.78 16.56 34.44
CA ALA A 90 -8.09 17.80 34.06
C ALA A 90 -8.34 18.94 35.05
N TYR A 91 -9.58 19.09 35.52
CA TYR A 91 -9.93 20.09 36.53
C TYR A 91 -9.21 19.85 37.87
N ASN A 92 -9.12 18.59 38.32
CA ASN A 92 -8.45 18.24 39.58
C ASN A 92 -6.92 18.31 39.49
N VAL A 93 -6.33 18.02 38.33
CA VAL A 93 -4.87 18.02 38.14
C VAL A 93 -4.31 19.42 37.99
N ASN A 94 -5.05 20.36 37.41
CA ASN A 94 -4.59 21.73 37.17
C ASN A 94 -4.02 22.44 38.42
N PRO A 95 -4.65 22.42 39.62
CA PRO A 95 -4.10 23.06 40.81
C PRO A 95 -2.85 22.34 41.38
N VAL A 96 -2.67 21.04 41.13
CA VAL A 96 -1.52 20.25 41.61
C VAL A 96 -0.45 20.06 40.52
N ALA A 97 -0.68 20.60 39.32
CA ALA A 97 0.14 20.37 38.13
C ALA A 97 1.59 20.79 38.36
N ASP A 98 1.84 21.94 38.99
CA ASP A 98 3.20 22.46 39.19
C ASP A 98 4.05 21.60 40.13
N GLN A 99 3.43 20.98 41.14
CA GLN A 99 4.13 20.06 42.05
C GLN A 99 4.39 18.72 41.36
N PHE A 100 3.37 18.20 40.67
CA PHE A 100 3.47 16.94 39.94
C PHE A 100 4.48 17.01 38.80
N GLN A 101 4.51 18.11 38.05
CA GLN A 101 5.44 18.35 36.96
C GLN A 101 6.89 18.45 37.43
N ARG A 102 7.15 19.11 38.57
CA ARG A 102 8.49 19.15 39.18
C ARG A 102 8.93 17.76 39.63
N ALA A 103 8.06 17.00 40.28
CA ALA A 103 8.34 15.62 40.66
C ALA A 103 8.63 14.74 39.43
N PHE A 104 7.84 14.88 38.36
CA PHE A 104 8.03 14.18 37.11
C PHE A 104 9.36 14.53 36.43
N GLN A 105 9.76 15.81 36.41
CA GLN A 105 11.02 16.25 35.80
C GLN A 105 12.26 15.77 36.55
N THR A 106 12.17 15.46 37.85
CA THR A 106 13.31 14.88 38.59
C THR A 106 13.58 13.41 38.23
N SER A 107 12.58 12.71 37.68
CA SER A 107 12.71 11.31 37.30
C SER A 107 13.37 11.15 35.92
N THR A 108 14.45 10.38 35.87
CA THR A 108 15.17 10.06 34.62
C THR A 108 14.29 9.28 33.64
N PHE A 109 13.42 8.39 34.15
CA PHE A 109 12.47 7.63 33.34
C PHE A 109 11.47 8.57 32.66
N CYS A 110 10.91 9.50 33.41
CA CYS A 110 9.92 10.41 32.88
C CYS A 110 10.52 11.41 31.88
N ASN A 111 11.73 11.91 32.12
CA ASN A 111 12.43 12.74 31.13
C ASN A 111 12.66 12.00 29.81
N ARG A 112 12.94 10.69 29.87
CA ARG A 112 13.11 9.86 28.66
C ARG A 112 11.81 9.67 27.91
N LEU A 113 10.71 9.36 28.61
CA LEU A 113 9.37 9.29 28.02
C LEU A 113 8.92 10.64 27.46
N TYR A 114 9.15 11.72 28.19
CA TYR A 114 8.84 13.07 27.74
C TYR A 114 9.60 13.40 26.45
N SER A 115 10.91 13.15 26.41
CA SER A 115 11.71 13.34 25.19
C SER A 115 11.22 12.49 24.02
N PHE A 116 10.77 11.27 24.29
CA PHE A 116 10.22 10.35 23.30
C PHE A 116 8.91 10.84 22.68
N PHE A 117 7.94 11.28 23.49
CA PHE A 117 6.69 11.84 22.97
C PHE A 117 6.91 13.21 22.32
N ASN A 118 7.80 14.04 22.87
CA ASN A 118 8.09 15.38 22.34
C ASN A 118 8.77 15.33 20.95
N LYS A 119 9.63 14.33 20.70
CA LYS A 119 10.30 14.14 19.41
C LYS A 119 9.49 13.28 18.42
N ARG A 120 8.16 13.28 18.53
CA ARG A 120 7.24 12.51 17.65
C ARG A 120 7.67 11.04 17.52
N TRP A 121 7.95 10.40 18.66
CA TRP A 121 8.38 8.99 18.73
C TRP A 121 9.70 8.70 17.96
N PHE A 122 10.55 9.71 17.70
CA PHE A 122 11.81 9.52 16.97
C PHE A 122 11.66 8.84 15.59
N PHE A 123 10.45 8.85 15.02
CA PHE A 123 10.16 8.09 13.79
C PHE A 123 11.03 8.59 12.63
N ASP A 124 11.22 9.91 12.53
CA ASP A 124 12.11 10.53 11.55
C ASP A 124 13.57 10.07 11.69
N GLN A 125 14.06 9.92 12.92
CA GLN A 125 15.43 9.46 13.17
C GLN A 125 15.58 7.98 12.84
N VAL A 126 14.61 7.15 13.21
CA VAL A 126 14.63 5.71 12.89
C VAL A 126 14.57 5.48 11.38
N LEU A 127 13.70 6.20 10.67
CA LEU A 127 13.62 6.10 9.20
C LEU A 127 14.92 6.55 8.53
N ASN A 128 15.50 7.67 8.97
CA ASN A 128 16.74 8.16 8.40
C ASN A 128 17.92 7.21 8.67
N ASP A 129 18.06 6.74 9.90
CA ASP A 129 19.17 5.86 10.26
C ASP A 129 19.00 4.44 9.69
N PHE A 130 17.76 3.92 9.59
CA PHE A 130 17.50 2.57 9.09
C PHE A 130 17.40 2.50 7.57
N LEU A 131 16.57 3.34 6.94
CA LEU A 131 16.36 3.30 5.50
C LEU A 131 17.45 4.09 4.78
N VAL A 132 17.58 5.38 5.08
CA VAL A 132 18.43 6.29 4.29
C VAL A 132 19.90 5.86 4.36
N ARG A 133 20.44 5.58 5.56
CA ARG A 133 21.82 5.10 5.68
C ARG A 133 22.04 3.74 5.02
N SER A 134 21.09 2.80 5.12
CA SER A 134 21.24 1.49 4.48
C SER A 134 21.25 1.63 2.96
N PHE A 135 20.36 2.44 2.38
CA PHE A 135 20.34 2.73 0.95
C PHE A 135 21.59 3.48 0.48
N LEU A 136 22.10 4.43 1.27
CA LEU A 136 23.34 5.15 0.96
C LEU A 136 24.54 4.20 0.92
N ARG A 137 24.67 3.31 1.92
CA ARG A 137 25.76 2.32 1.96
C ARG A 137 25.65 1.32 0.81
N PHE A 138 24.45 0.81 0.56
CA PHE A 138 24.20 -0.08 -0.57
C PHE A 138 24.52 0.60 -1.91
N GLY A 139 24.07 1.84 -2.12
CA GLY A 139 24.36 2.60 -3.33
C GLY A 139 25.86 2.89 -3.51
N TYR A 140 26.60 3.13 -2.44
CA TYR A 140 28.04 3.33 -2.50
C TYR A 140 28.80 2.04 -2.83
N GLU A 141 28.54 0.96 -2.10
CA GLU A 141 29.25 -0.32 -2.26
C GLU A 141 28.89 -1.01 -3.59
N VAL A 142 27.62 -0.97 -4.00
CA VAL A 142 27.17 -1.68 -5.21
C VAL A 142 27.28 -0.79 -6.44
N SER A 143 26.65 0.39 -6.44
CA SER A 143 26.59 1.21 -7.64
C SER A 143 27.87 2.01 -7.85
N PHE A 144 28.37 2.69 -6.82
CA PHE A 144 29.48 3.61 -7.01
C PHE A 144 30.81 2.86 -7.17
N GLU A 145 31.11 1.90 -6.29
CA GLU A 145 32.36 1.15 -6.37
C GLU A 145 32.41 0.20 -7.57
N ALA A 146 31.36 -0.58 -7.83
CA ALA A 146 31.39 -1.51 -8.95
C ALA A 146 31.35 -0.81 -10.31
N LEU A 147 30.63 0.31 -10.42
CA LEU A 147 30.46 1.00 -11.69
C LEU A 147 31.63 1.94 -11.97
N ASP A 148 32.06 2.77 -11.03
CA ASP A 148 33.12 3.75 -11.30
C ASP A 148 34.50 3.08 -11.35
N LYS A 149 34.91 2.34 -10.30
CA LYS A 149 36.19 1.61 -10.34
C LYS A 149 36.17 0.47 -11.36
N GLY A 150 35.10 -0.32 -11.41
CA GLY A 150 35.02 -1.46 -12.33
C GLY A 150 34.98 -1.03 -13.79
N ALA A 151 34.23 0.01 -14.15
CA ALA A 151 34.23 0.51 -15.52
C ALA A 151 35.56 1.18 -15.88
N ILE A 152 36.16 1.98 -14.98
CA ILE A 152 37.46 2.61 -15.22
C ILE A 152 38.57 1.55 -15.33
N GLU A 153 38.52 0.47 -14.55
CA GLU A 153 39.52 -0.60 -14.63
C GLU A 153 39.43 -1.35 -15.96
N ILE A 154 38.22 -1.64 -16.45
CA ILE A 154 38.00 -2.31 -17.73
C ILE A 154 38.30 -1.40 -18.93
N LEU A 155 37.84 -0.14 -18.89
CA LEU A 155 37.99 0.83 -19.99
C LEU A 155 39.34 1.57 -19.97
N GLY A 156 40.06 1.53 -18.85
CA GLY A 156 41.36 2.15 -18.71
C GLY A 156 42.46 1.41 -19.47
N PRO A 157 43.66 2.01 -19.58
CA PRO A 157 44.80 1.40 -20.27
C PRO A 157 45.19 0.04 -19.67
N TYR A 158 44.99 -0.15 -18.36
CA TYR A 158 45.22 -1.43 -17.68
C TYR A 158 44.26 -2.52 -18.18
N GLY A 159 42.95 -2.31 -18.16
CA GLY A 159 41.96 -3.27 -18.65
C GLY A 159 42.11 -3.58 -20.14
N ILE A 160 42.41 -2.58 -20.96
CA ILE A 160 42.69 -2.76 -22.39
C ILE A 160 43.94 -3.63 -22.57
N SER A 161 45.03 -3.35 -21.85
CA SER A 161 46.25 -4.17 -21.95
C SER A 161 46.04 -5.62 -21.50
N TYR A 162 45.28 -5.83 -20.42
CA TYR A 162 44.99 -7.16 -19.89
C TYR A 162 44.13 -7.98 -20.86
N THR A 163 43.09 -7.37 -21.45
CA THR A 163 42.23 -8.02 -22.45
C THR A 163 42.98 -8.35 -23.73
N PHE A 164 43.79 -7.42 -24.26
CA PHE A 164 44.65 -7.68 -25.41
C PHE A 164 45.67 -8.78 -25.15
N ARG A 165 46.30 -8.81 -23.97
CA ARG A 165 47.25 -9.86 -23.60
C ARG A 165 46.56 -11.22 -23.56
N ARG A 166 45.38 -11.31 -22.96
CA ARG A 166 44.59 -12.55 -22.89
C ARG A 166 44.16 -13.03 -24.29
N LEU A 167 43.82 -12.09 -25.17
CA LEU A 167 43.48 -12.40 -26.56
C LEU A 167 44.70 -12.92 -27.34
N ALA A 168 45.85 -12.25 -27.20
CA ALA A 168 47.09 -12.67 -27.82
C ALA A 168 47.53 -14.06 -27.34
N GLU A 169 47.43 -14.35 -26.03
CA GLU A 169 47.68 -15.68 -25.49
C GLU A 169 46.77 -16.74 -26.11
N ARG A 170 45.47 -16.46 -26.27
CA ARG A 170 44.54 -17.40 -26.91
C ARG A 170 44.87 -17.64 -28.38
N ILE A 171 45.21 -16.60 -29.12
CA ILE A 171 45.62 -16.71 -30.54
C ILE A 171 46.92 -17.51 -30.64
N SER A 172 47.90 -17.22 -29.78
CA SER A 172 49.17 -17.95 -29.73
C SER A 172 48.97 -19.43 -29.35
N GLN A 173 48.08 -19.74 -28.42
CA GLN A 173 47.72 -21.12 -28.08
C GLN A 173 47.06 -21.86 -29.25
N LEU A 174 46.24 -21.19 -30.05
CA LEU A 174 45.65 -21.77 -31.26
C LEU A 174 46.72 -22.05 -32.33
N GLN A 175 47.67 -21.12 -32.51
CA GLN A 175 48.74 -21.24 -33.52
C GLN A 175 49.88 -22.19 -33.14
N SER A 176 50.18 -22.35 -31.85
CA SER A 176 51.20 -23.28 -31.34
C SER A 176 50.85 -24.76 -31.54
N GLY A 177 49.70 -25.04 -32.16
CA GLY A 177 49.24 -26.40 -32.45
C GLY A 177 48.80 -27.15 -31.20
N PHE A 178 48.50 -26.47 -30.09
CA PHE A 178 48.06 -27.12 -28.85
C PHE A 178 46.77 -27.94 -29.03
N VAL A 179 45.80 -27.41 -29.81
CA VAL A 179 44.58 -28.16 -30.17
C VAL A 179 44.91 -29.38 -31.01
N VAL A 180 45.81 -29.24 -32.00
CA VAL A 180 46.23 -30.36 -32.86
C VAL A 180 47.00 -31.41 -32.05
N ARG A 181 47.84 -30.99 -31.10
CA ARG A 181 48.57 -31.88 -30.19
C ARG A 181 47.60 -32.65 -29.30
N ARG A 182 46.65 -31.97 -28.69
CA ARG A 182 45.59 -32.59 -27.87
C ARG A 182 44.84 -33.64 -28.69
N VAL A 183 44.36 -33.28 -29.88
CA VAL A 183 43.63 -34.22 -30.76
C VAL A 183 44.50 -35.38 -31.29
N ARG A 184 45.78 -35.17 -31.60
CA ARG A 184 46.67 -36.23 -32.13
C ARG A 184 47.23 -37.16 -31.07
N TYR A 185 47.55 -36.64 -29.88
CA TYR A 185 48.29 -37.37 -28.86
C TYR A 185 47.43 -37.81 -27.68
N ASP A 186 46.17 -37.38 -27.59
CA ASP A 186 45.23 -37.95 -26.64
C ASP A 186 44.81 -39.35 -27.14
N PRO A 187 45.24 -40.44 -26.49
CA PRO A 187 44.83 -41.77 -26.88
C PRO A 187 43.35 -41.93 -26.51
N TRP A 188 42.51 -42.17 -27.51
CA TRP A 188 41.20 -42.75 -27.27
C TRP A 188 41.34 -44.28 -27.35
N PRO A 189 40.97 -45.05 -26.32
CA PRO A 189 40.23 -44.66 -25.12
C PRO A 189 41.12 -44.08 -24.01
N PRO A 190 40.59 -43.19 -23.16
CA PRO A 190 41.37 -42.52 -22.13
C PRO A 190 41.87 -43.49 -21.04
N ALA A 191 42.95 -43.14 -20.35
CA ALA A 191 43.64 -44.01 -19.38
C ALA A 191 42.77 -44.55 -18.23
N TRP A 192 41.58 -43.97 -17.99
CA TRP A 192 40.60 -44.48 -17.02
C TRP A 192 39.70 -45.59 -17.59
N TRP A 193 39.62 -45.77 -18.90
CA TRP A 193 38.79 -46.77 -19.59
C TRP A 193 39.26 -48.21 -19.34
N GLY A 194 40.57 -48.44 -19.28
CA GLY A 194 41.16 -49.75 -18.94
C GLY A 194 40.96 -50.17 -17.47
N ARG A 195 40.48 -49.26 -16.62
CA ARG A 195 40.12 -49.51 -15.22
C ARG A 195 38.66 -49.96 -15.07
N LEU A 196 37.77 -49.52 -15.97
CA LEU A 196 36.36 -49.95 -16.03
C LEU A 196 36.20 -51.37 -16.58
N LEU A 197 37.03 -51.77 -17.55
CA LEU A 197 37.00 -53.13 -18.14
C LEU A 197 37.59 -54.22 -17.22
N ARG A 198 38.14 -53.86 -16.07
CA ARG A 198 38.78 -54.79 -15.12
C ARG A 198 37.94 -55.07 -13.87
N CYS A 199 36.72 -54.54 -13.82
CA CYS A 199 35.73 -54.70 -12.74
C CYS A 199 34.51 -55.55 -13.14
N GLY A 200 34.60 -56.34 -14.22
CA GLY A 200 33.58 -57.31 -14.64
C GLY A 200 33.96 -58.73 -14.24
#